data_AF-A0A1G8H7D9-F1
#
_entry.id   AF-A0A1G8H7D9-F1
#
_cell.length_a   1.000
_cell.length_b   1.000
_cell.length_c   1.000
_cell.angle_alpha   90.00
_cell.angle_beta   90.00
_cell.angle_gamma   90.00
#
_symmetry.space_group_name_H-M   'P 1'
#
loop_
_entity.id
_entity.type
_entity.pdbx_description
1 polymer ?
#
loop_
_entity_poly.entity_id
_entity_poly.type
_entity_poly.pdbx_seq_one_letter_code
_entity_poly.pdbx_strand_id
1 'polypeptide(L)'
;MADGSRKPIEDIKVGDRVLASDPESGRTGSRPVVILITGGGDKTLIDITVTGEGIRGPPGGGDVLTATGNHPFWVPELREWLPASQLKPGMLLQTSAGTYVQVATVESRTAKQRVHNLTVTDLHTYHVPAGDQAILVHNDGWNPFKKKSGSAEPSRPEPNATIRDLLRYGRPDVDGSRTSRDQMEEISRMQDWQLMDSIFQPHRGAVDYIRVGPDGENLENGNHRARELLNRAADPHDDDWDYDTPIYIDRFTGC
;
A
#
# COMPACT_ATOMS: atom_id res chain seq x y z
N MET A 1 -3.92 -17.26 -2.94
CA MET A 1 -2.70 -17.33 -3.79
C MET A 1 -3.11 -17.43 -5.25
N ALA A 2 -2.20 -17.17 -6.20
CA ALA A 2 -2.52 -17.20 -7.62
C ALA A 2 -2.92 -18.59 -8.16
N ASP A 3 -2.53 -19.66 -7.48
CA ASP A 3 -2.86 -21.05 -7.79
C ASP A 3 -4.16 -21.54 -7.12
N GLY A 4 -4.90 -20.63 -6.46
CA GLY A 4 -6.12 -20.96 -5.72
C GLY A 4 -5.89 -21.47 -4.30
N SER A 5 -4.65 -21.74 -3.88
CA SER A 5 -4.34 -22.09 -2.50
C SER A 5 -4.49 -20.88 -1.55
N ARG A 6 -4.51 -21.15 -0.25
CA ARG A 6 -4.55 -20.12 0.81
C ARG A 6 -3.30 -20.20 1.64
N LYS A 7 -2.80 -19.04 2.04
CA LYS A 7 -1.62 -18.90 2.89
C LYS A 7 -1.87 -17.77 3.88
N PRO A 8 -1.53 -17.94 5.17
CA PRO A 8 -1.52 -16.84 6.13
C PRO A 8 -0.65 -15.70 5.60
N ILE A 9 -1.07 -14.46 5.80
CA ILE A 9 -0.40 -13.29 5.22
C ILE A 9 1.01 -13.11 5.80
N GLU A 10 1.21 -13.52 7.05
CA GLU A 10 2.50 -13.54 7.75
C GLU A 10 3.51 -14.55 7.18
N ASP A 11 3.05 -15.55 6.43
CA ASP A 11 3.88 -16.61 5.83
C ASP A 11 4.20 -16.35 4.35
N ILE A 12 3.64 -15.28 3.78
CA ILE A 12 3.89 -14.88 2.39
C ILE A 12 5.31 -14.34 2.27
N LYS A 13 5.99 -14.71 1.16
CA LYS A 13 7.36 -14.29 0.87
C LYS A 13 7.42 -13.43 -0.37
N VAL A 14 8.42 -12.54 -0.45
CA VAL A 14 8.75 -11.87 -1.71
C VAL A 14 9.00 -12.92 -2.80
N GLY A 15 8.39 -12.72 -3.96
CA GLY A 15 8.38 -13.66 -5.09
C GLY A 15 7.19 -14.63 -5.10
N ASP A 16 6.48 -14.81 -3.98
CA ASP A 16 5.22 -15.55 -3.98
C ASP A 16 4.22 -14.87 -4.93
N ARG A 17 3.38 -15.65 -5.60
CA ARG A 17 2.41 -15.13 -6.56
C ARG A 17 1.01 -15.11 -5.95
N VAL A 18 0.39 -13.93 -5.95
CA VAL A 18 -0.99 -13.73 -5.52
C VAL A 18 -1.88 -13.38 -6.71
N LEU A 19 -3.18 -13.57 -6.51
CA LEU A 19 -4.18 -13.14 -7.49
C LEU A 19 -4.49 -11.67 -7.24
N ALA A 20 -4.33 -10.84 -8.26
CA ALA A 20 -4.60 -9.42 -8.24
C ALA A 20 -5.61 -9.07 -9.34
N SER A 21 -6.45 -8.08 -9.10
CA SER A 21 -7.47 -7.62 -10.05
C SER A 21 -7.53 -6.11 -10.09
N ASP A 22 -7.62 -5.57 -11.30
CA ASP A 22 -8.06 -4.20 -11.52
C ASP A 22 -9.59 -4.19 -11.58
N PRO A 23 -10.28 -3.59 -10.60
CA PRO A 23 -11.73 -3.57 -10.59
C PRO A 23 -12.35 -2.66 -11.65
N GLU A 24 -11.59 -1.71 -12.21
CA GLU A 24 -12.10 -0.78 -13.22
C GLU A 24 -12.12 -1.42 -14.61
N SER A 25 -11.03 -2.07 -14.99
CA SER A 25 -10.92 -2.78 -16.28
C SER A 25 -11.40 -4.24 -16.23
N GLY A 26 -11.53 -4.82 -15.03
CA GLY A 26 -11.83 -6.24 -14.82
C GLY A 26 -10.63 -7.17 -15.09
N ARG A 27 -9.45 -6.63 -15.40
CA ARG A 27 -8.24 -7.44 -15.61
C ARG A 27 -7.89 -8.16 -14.32
N THR A 28 -7.77 -9.47 -14.40
CA THR A 28 -7.35 -10.33 -13.28
C THR A 28 -6.13 -11.14 -13.68
N GLY A 29 -5.17 -11.27 -12.79
CA GLY A 29 -3.99 -12.06 -13.09
C GLY A 29 -3.07 -12.31 -11.90
N SER A 30 -2.16 -13.24 -12.12
CA SER A 30 -1.11 -13.56 -11.15
C SER A 30 -0.07 -12.44 -11.10
N ARG A 31 0.22 -11.92 -9.91
CA ARG A 31 1.27 -10.92 -9.68
C ARG A 31 2.23 -11.38 -8.58
N PRO A 32 3.55 -11.20 -8.75
CA PRO A 32 4.51 -11.44 -7.68
C PRO A 32 4.35 -10.39 -6.57
N VAL A 33 4.52 -10.86 -5.33
CA VAL A 33 4.72 -10.01 -4.16
C VAL A 33 6.14 -9.47 -4.20
N VAL A 34 6.31 -8.16 -4.10
CA VAL A 34 7.61 -7.48 -4.18
C VAL A 34 8.05 -6.87 -2.85
N ILE A 35 7.10 -6.65 -1.93
CA ILE A 35 7.37 -6.12 -0.58
C ILE A 35 6.40 -6.76 0.41
N LEU A 36 6.91 -7.08 1.61
CA LEU A 36 6.11 -7.45 2.77
C LEU A 36 6.18 -6.32 3.78
N ILE A 37 5.03 -5.82 4.20
CA ILE A 37 4.92 -4.73 5.16
C ILE A 37 4.39 -5.33 6.46
N THR A 38 5.05 -5.06 7.57
CA THR A 38 4.60 -5.48 8.91
C THR A 38 4.59 -4.28 9.83
N GLY A 39 3.44 -4.01 10.43
CA GLY A 39 3.26 -2.96 11.43
C GLY A 39 2.90 -3.56 12.78
N GLY A 40 3.33 -2.91 13.87
CA GLY A 40 2.96 -3.27 15.24
C GLY A 40 2.42 -2.09 16.04
N GLY A 41 2.07 -2.36 17.30
CA GLY A 41 1.60 -1.34 18.24
C GLY A 41 0.07 -1.28 18.34
N ASP A 42 -0.43 -0.20 18.93
CA ASP A 42 -1.86 0.02 19.04
C ASP A 42 -2.45 0.32 17.67
N LYS A 43 -3.49 -0.42 17.30
CA LYS A 43 -4.18 -0.31 16.01
C LYS A 43 -5.68 -0.17 16.25
N THR A 44 -6.31 0.72 15.49
CA THR A 44 -7.75 0.66 15.26
C THR A 44 -8.01 -0.41 14.21
N LEU A 45 -8.65 -1.49 14.64
CA LEU A 45 -9.02 -2.64 13.83
C LEU A 45 -10.52 -2.62 13.60
N ILE A 46 -10.90 -2.97 12.38
CA ILE A 46 -12.27 -3.13 11.96
C ILE A 46 -12.48 -4.59 11.64
N ASP A 47 -13.42 -5.21 12.35
CA ASP A 47 -13.92 -6.54 12.06
C ASP A 47 -15.16 -6.40 11.16
N ILE A 48 -15.04 -6.91 9.93
CA ILE A 48 -16.04 -6.83 8.87
C ILE A 48 -16.61 -8.22 8.70
N THR A 49 -17.86 -8.39 9.09
CA THR A 49 -18.59 -9.63 8.82
C THR A 49 -19.19 -9.57 7.43
N VAL A 50 -18.89 -10.58 6.61
CA VAL A 50 -19.46 -10.72 5.26
C VAL A 50 -20.38 -11.92 5.19
N THR A 51 -21.38 -11.85 4.32
CA THR A 51 -22.35 -12.92 4.04
C THR A 51 -22.57 -13.05 2.54
N GLY A 52 -23.02 -14.23 2.09
CA GLY A 52 -23.25 -14.51 0.68
C GLY A 52 -22.92 -15.96 0.32
N GLU A 53 -23.01 -16.29 -0.96
CA GLU A 53 -22.66 -17.62 -1.46
C GLU A 53 -21.19 -17.94 -1.19
N GLY A 54 -20.92 -19.14 -0.68
CA GLY A 54 -19.57 -19.59 -0.34
C GLY A 54 -19.02 -19.04 0.98
N ILE A 55 -19.70 -18.12 1.67
CA ILE A 55 -19.34 -17.75 3.04
C ILE A 55 -19.72 -18.89 3.99
N ARG A 56 -18.79 -19.31 4.86
CA ARG A 56 -18.88 -20.52 5.70
C ARG A 56 -19.17 -20.24 7.17
N GLY A 57 -19.10 -18.98 7.59
CA GLY A 57 -19.38 -18.63 8.97
C GLY A 57 -20.81 -18.95 9.41
N PRO A 58 -21.11 -18.83 10.73
CA PRO A 58 -22.37 -19.30 11.28
C PRO A 58 -23.58 -18.66 10.58
N PRO A 59 -24.72 -19.37 10.47
CA PRO A 59 -25.95 -18.80 9.91
C PRO A 59 -26.33 -17.50 10.63
N GLY A 60 -26.47 -16.41 9.88
CA GLY A 60 -26.73 -15.07 10.41
C GLY A 60 -25.51 -14.34 10.97
N GLY A 61 -24.31 -14.96 10.95
CA GLY A 61 -23.08 -14.41 11.52
C GLY A 61 -21.86 -14.38 10.59
N GLY A 62 -21.89 -15.01 9.40
CA GLY A 62 -20.92 -14.77 8.32
C GLY A 62 -19.44 -15.03 8.64
N ASP A 63 -18.55 -14.83 7.66
CA ASP A 63 -17.10 -14.86 7.88
C ASP A 63 -16.58 -13.47 8.21
N VAL A 64 -15.55 -13.40 9.05
CA VAL A 64 -15.00 -12.14 9.55
C VAL A 64 -13.64 -11.86 8.90
N LEU A 65 -13.53 -10.67 8.33
CA LEU A 65 -12.26 -10.07 7.93
C LEU A 65 -11.84 -9.02 8.96
N THR A 66 -10.59 -9.05 9.39
CA THR A 66 -10.02 -7.99 10.24
C THR A 66 -9.05 -7.15 9.44
N ALA A 67 -9.23 -5.84 9.43
CA ALA A 67 -8.32 -4.90 8.78
C ALA A 67 -8.07 -3.66 9.65
N THR A 68 -7.05 -2.85 9.33
CA THR A 68 -6.92 -1.53 9.96
C THR A 68 -8.04 -0.61 9.46
N GLY A 69 -8.43 0.39 10.24
CA GLY A 69 -9.53 1.30 9.90
C GLY A 69 -9.39 2.02 8.55
N ASN A 70 -8.15 2.22 8.11
CA ASN A 70 -7.81 2.86 6.83
C ASN A 70 -7.56 1.87 5.71
N HIS A 71 -7.72 0.56 5.90
CA HIS A 71 -7.46 -0.39 4.82
C HIS A 71 -8.60 -0.33 3.77
N PRO A 72 -8.31 -0.11 2.48
CA PRO A 72 -9.34 0.08 1.46
C PRO A 72 -9.94 -1.24 0.97
N PHE A 73 -11.25 -1.22 0.78
CA PHE A 73 -12.03 -2.26 0.12
C PHE A 73 -12.74 -1.68 -1.09
N TRP A 74 -12.80 -2.44 -2.18
CA TRP A 74 -13.50 -2.00 -3.38
C TRP A 74 -15.02 -2.17 -3.21
N VAL A 75 -15.76 -1.07 -3.38
CA VAL A 75 -17.23 -1.04 -3.37
C VAL A 75 -17.73 -0.82 -4.80
N PRO A 76 -18.21 -1.87 -5.49
CA PRO A 76 -18.52 -1.84 -6.91
C PRO A 76 -19.71 -0.92 -7.24
N GLU A 77 -20.68 -0.79 -6.33
CA GLU A 77 -21.84 0.10 -6.51
C GLU A 77 -21.42 1.57 -6.62
N LEU A 78 -20.41 1.97 -5.86
CA LEU A 78 -19.87 3.32 -5.87
C LEU A 78 -18.75 3.49 -6.89
N ARG A 79 -18.19 2.38 -7.39
CA ARG A 79 -16.93 2.36 -8.15
C ARG A 79 -15.80 3.09 -7.41
N GLU A 80 -15.74 2.88 -6.10
CA GLU A 80 -14.78 3.54 -5.23
C GLU A 80 -14.15 2.54 -4.26
N TRP A 81 -12.89 2.78 -3.94
CA TRP A 81 -12.29 2.23 -2.74
C TRP A 81 -12.88 2.98 -1.54
N LEU A 82 -13.21 2.28 -0.47
CA LEU A 82 -13.57 2.89 0.81
C LEU A 82 -12.71 2.30 1.94
N PRO A 83 -12.33 3.10 2.94
CA PRO A 83 -11.73 2.58 4.16
C PRO A 83 -12.63 1.53 4.83
N ALA A 84 -12.03 0.53 5.46
CA ALA A 84 -12.72 -0.45 6.29
C ALA A 84 -13.68 0.22 7.30
N SER A 85 -13.25 1.32 7.91
CA SER A 85 -14.04 2.08 8.90
C SER A 85 -15.26 2.81 8.31
N GLN A 86 -15.35 2.94 6.99
CA GLN A 86 -16.45 3.60 6.29
C GLN A 86 -17.41 2.61 5.61
N LEU A 87 -17.07 1.31 5.60
CA LEU A 87 -18.01 0.29 5.16
C LEU A 87 -19.26 0.29 6.03
N LYS A 88 -20.39 -0.04 5.42
CA LYS A 88 -21.69 -0.10 6.09
C LYS A 88 -22.37 -1.43 5.78
N PRO A 89 -23.16 -1.97 6.74
CA PRO A 89 -24.06 -3.07 6.46
C PRO A 89 -24.89 -2.81 5.20
N GLY A 90 -25.01 -3.82 4.34
CA GLY A 90 -25.67 -3.70 3.03
C GLY A 90 -24.74 -3.47 1.85
N MET A 91 -23.54 -2.90 2.07
CA MET A 91 -22.58 -2.69 0.98
C MET A 91 -22.08 -4.00 0.40
N LEU A 92 -21.84 -4.01 -0.90
CA LEU A 92 -21.24 -5.14 -1.60
C LEU A 92 -19.73 -4.98 -1.70
N LEU A 93 -19.00 -6.09 -1.61
CA LEU A 93 -17.56 -6.18 -1.86
C LEU A 93 -17.30 -7.16 -2.99
N GLN A 94 -16.36 -6.84 -3.86
CA GLN A 94 -16.01 -7.69 -5.01
C GLN A 94 -15.17 -8.90 -4.60
N THR A 95 -15.49 -10.06 -5.16
CA THR A 95 -14.72 -11.29 -5.02
C THR A 95 -13.77 -11.51 -6.19
N SER A 96 -12.81 -12.41 -6.03
CA SER A 96 -11.90 -12.85 -7.10
C SER A 96 -12.58 -13.47 -8.32
N ALA A 97 -13.82 -13.95 -8.18
CA ALA A 97 -14.61 -14.49 -9.28
C ALA A 97 -15.36 -13.39 -10.07
N GLY A 98 -15.20 -12.12 -9.68
CA GLY A 98 -15.99 -11.01 -10.21
C GLY A 98 -17.43 -10.97 -9.69
N THR A 99 -17.77 -11.80 -8.69
CA THR A 99 -19.05 -11.78 -7.99
C THR A 99 -18.98 -10.87 -6.75
N TYR A 100 -20.02 -10.88 -5.92
CA TYR A 100 -20.13 -10.00 -4.76
C TYR A 100 -20.52 -10.74 -3.48
N VAL A 101 -20.01 -10.26 -2.36
CA VAL A 101 -20.47 -10.61 -1.00
C VAL A 101 -20.97 -9.36 -0.31
N GLN A 102 -21.88 -9.52 0.65
CA GLN A 102 -22.52 -8.41 1.35
C GLN A 102 -21.93 -8.23 2.74
N VAL A 103 -21.61 -6.99 3.11
CA VAL A 103 -21.24 -6.59 4.47
C VAL A 103 -22.47 -6.73 5.36
N ALA A 104 -22.38 -7.56 6.41
CA ALA A 104 -23.41 -7.76 7.40
C ALA A 104 -23.21 -6.86 8.63
N THR A 105 -21.98 -6.83 9.17
CA THR A 105 -21.62 -5.97 10.32
C THR A 105 -20.24 -5.37 10.14
N VAL A 106 -20.02 -4.23 10.79
CA VAL A 106 -18.74 -3.52 10.85
C VAL A 106 -18.52 -3.08 12.28
N GLU A 107 -17.53 -3.65 12.95
CA GLU A 107 -17.24 -3.40 14.36
C GLU A 107 -15.83 -2.85 14.52
N SER A 108 -15.69 -1.78 15.31
CA SER A 108 -14.40 -1.13 15.56
C SER A 108 -13.89 -1.47 16.95
N ARG A 109 -12.61 -1.82 17.04
CA ARG A 109 -11.91 -2.02 18.31
C ARG A 109 -10.47 -1.52 18.24
N THR A 110 -9.93 -1.15 19.38
CA THR A 110 -8.50 -0.82 19.51
C THR A 110 -7.79 -1.97 20.21
N ALA A 111 -6.69 -2.43 19.62
CA ALA A 111 -5.86 -3.47 20.23
C ALA A 111 -4.40 -3.29 19.84
N LYS A 112 -3.50 -3.73 20.72
CA LYS A 112 -2.09 -3.89 20.38
C LYS A 112 -1.93 -5.12 19.50
N GLN A 113 -1.70 -4.92 18.22
CA GLN A 113 -1.77 -5.99 17.22
C GLN A 113 -0.65 -5.84 16.19
N ARG A 114 -0.11 -6.98 15.76
CA ARG A 114 0.73 -7.05 14.55
C ARG A 114 -0.18 -7.19 13.33
N VAL A 115 0.04 -6.35 12.34
CA VAL A 115 -0.70 -6.32 11.07
C VAL A 115 0.26 -6.44 9.91
N HIS A 116 -0.23 -6.99 8.80
CA HIS A 116 0.56 -7.29 7.61
C HIS A 116 -0.12 -6.70 6.37
N ASN A 117 0.69 -6.30 5.38
CA ASN A 117 0.25 -5.85 4.07
C ASN A 117 1.27 -6.28 3.00
N LEU A 118 0.88 -6.33 1.73
CA LEU A 118 1.68 -6.86 0.63
C LEU A 118 1.68 -5.92 -0.57
N THR A 119 2.87 -5.51 -1.00
CA THR A 119 3.00 -4.84 -2.30
C THR A 119 3.11 -5.87 -3.39
N VAL A 120 2.20 -5.77 -4.36
CA VAL A 120 2.22 -6.54 -5.61
C VAL A 120 2.55 -5.62 -6.77
N THR A 121 3.18 -6.15 -7.81
CA THR A 121 3.47 -5.40 -9.04
C THR A 121 2.20 -5.04 -9.80
N ASP A 122 2.21 -3.91 -10.52
CA ASP A 122 1.23 -3.47 -11.52
C ASP A 122 -0.14 -3.11 -10.91
N LEU A 123 -0.89 -4.09 -10.41
CA LEU A 123 -2.31 -3.88 -10.07
C LEU A 123 -2.56 -3.35 -8.66
N HIS A 124 -1.55 -3.32 -7.79
CA HIS A 124 -1.63 -2.85 -6.39
C HIS A 124 -2.85 -3.35 -5.59
N THR A 125 -3.34 -4.54 -5.90
CA THR A 125 -4.45 -5.19 -5.21
C THR A 125 -4.15 -6.66 -4.95
N TYR A 126 -4.83 -7.25 -3.98
CA TYR A 126 -4.80 -8.70 -3.78
C TYR A 126 -6.12 -9.17 -3.18
N HIS A 127 -6.29 -10.49 -3.08
CA HIS A 127 -7.50 -11.09 -2.54
C HIS A 127 -7.27 -11.76 -1.20
N VAL A 128 -8.12 -11.45 -0.23
CA VAL A 128 -8.10 -12.03 1.11
C VAL A 128 -9.25 -13.03 1.27
N PRO A 129 -8.99 -14.28 1.65
CA PRO A 129 -10.04 -15.29 1.81
C PRO A 129 -11.06 -14.93 2.92
N ALA A 130 -12.34 -15.17 2.63
CA ALA A 130 -13.46 -15.22 3.59
C ALA A 130 -14.38 -16.39 3.16
N GLY A 131 -14.44 -17.45 3.96
CA GLY A 131 -15.13 -18.68 3.56
C GLY A 131 -14.49 -19.27 2.32
N ASP A 132 -15.26 -19.54 1.27
CA ASP A 132 -14.81 -19.96 -0.06
C ASP A 132 -14.61 -18.81 -1.05
N GLN A 133 -14.94 -17.60 -0.63
CA GLN A 133 -14.71 -16.39 -1.40
C GLN A 133 -13.35 -15.80 -1.06
N ALA A 134 -12.84 -14.96 -1.96
CA ALA A 134 -11.66 -14.14 -1.70
C ALA A 134 -11.98 -12.72 -2.12
N ILE A 135 -11.86 -11.77 -1.20
CA ILE A 135 -12.35 -10.40 -1.31
C ILE A 135 -11.22 -9.48 -1.76
N LEU A 136 -11.51 -8.61 -2.72
CA LEU A 136 -10.55 -7.67 -3.30
C LEU A 136 -10.22 -6.55 -2.31
N VAL A 137 -8.93 -6.42 -1.99
CA VAL A 137 -8.39 -5.35 -1.13
C VAL A 137 -7.24 -4.64 -1.84
N HIS A 138 -6.99 -3.40 -1.42
CA HIS A 138 -5.88 -2.61 -1.96
C HIS A 138 -4.59 -2.83 -1.17
N ASN A 139 -3.45 -2.67 -1.83
CA ASN A 139 -2.14 -2.60 -1.20
C ASN A 139 -1.89 -1.26 -0.47
N ASP A 140 -2.78 -0.28 -0.55
CA ASP A 140 -2.57 1.01 0.14
C ASP A 140 -3.17 0.97 1.54
N GLY A 141 -2.54 1.66 2.48
CA GLY A 141 -3.30 2.32 3.53
C GLY A 141 -3.94 3.56 2.94
N TRP A 142 -5.27 3.68 2.98
CA TRP A 142 -6.05 4.78 2.40
C TRP A 142 -5.43 6.18 2.56
N ASN A 143 -5.34 6.92 1.45
CA ASN A 143 -5.04 8.35 1.37
C ASN A 143 -6.37 9.16 1.32
N PRO A 144 -6.71 9.98 2.33
CA PRO A 144 -7.93 10.81 2.33
C PRO A 144 -7.90 12.02 1.38
N PHE A 145 -6.85 12.21 0.58
CA PHE A 145 -6.69 13.35 -0.32
C PHE A 145 -6.88 13.02 -1.81
N LYS A 146 -7.93 12.27 -2.18
CA LYS A 146 -8.48 12.42 -3.54
C LYS A 146 -8.87 13.89 -3.73
N LYS A 147 -8.16 14.59 -4.63
CA LYS A 147 -8.36 16.01 -4.96
C LYS A 147 -9.85 16.33 -5.12
N LYS A 148 -10.36 17.32 -4.38
CA LYS A 148 -11.43 18.18 -4.92
C LYS A 148 -10.76 19.13 -5.91
N SER A 149 -11.25 19.16 -7.15
CA SER A 149 -10.83 20.17 -8.13
C SER A 149 -11.07 21.58 -7.55
N GLY A 150 -10.01 22.39 -7.38
CA GLY A 150 -10.13 23.85 -7.22
C GLY A 150 -9.59 24.54 -5.96
N SER A 151 -8.77 23.91 -5.09
CA SER A 151 -8.11 24.63 -3.98
C SER A 151 -6.68 25.07 -4.34
N ALA A 152 -6.33 26.33 -4.07
CA ALA A 152 -5.02 26.92 -4.36
C ALA A 152 -3.90 26.40 -3.43
N GLU A 153 -2.71 26.14 -3.98
CA GLU A 153 -1.57 25.51 -3.30
C GLU A 153 -0.80 26.45 -2.35
N PRO A 154 -0.34 25.98 -1.17
CA PRO A 154 0.83 26.57 -0.52
C PRO A 154 2.07 26.41 -1.42
N SER A 155 2.98 27.39 -1.43
CA SER A 155 4.12 27.42 -2.37
C SER A 155 4.98 26.15 -2.27
N ARG A 156 4.89 25.30 -3.30
CA ARG A 156 5.66 24.08 -3.47
C ARG A 156 7.14 24.43 -3.72
N PRO A 157 8.12 23.78 -3.03
CA PRO A 157 9.51 23.91 -3.43
C PRO A 157 9.73 23.25 -4.81
N GLU A 158 10.58 23.85 -5.64
CA GLU A 158 10.92 23.27 -6.94
C GLU A 158 11.64 21.92 -6.76
N PRO A 159 11.32 20.89 -7.57
CA PRO A 159 12.06 19.63 -7.60
C PRO A 159 13.55 19.87 -7.90
N ASN A 160 14.43 19.09 -7.27
CA ASN A 160 15.89 19.26 -7.40
C ASN A 160 16.63 18.01 -7.92
N ALA A 161 15.88 16.99 -8.34
CA ALA A 161 16.39 15.75 -8.92
C ALA A 161 15.31 15.07 -9.80
N THR A 162 15.72 14.03 -10.51
CA THR A 162 14.85 13.12 -11.26
C THR A 162 15.00 11.69 -10.75
N ILE A 163 14.05 10.79 -11.07
CA ILE A 163 14.20 9.36 -10.74
C ILE A 163 15.51 8.79 -11.31
N ARG A 164 15.95 9.26 -12.48
CA ARG A 164 17.25 8.91 -13.09
C ARG A 164 18.43 9.21 -12.18
N ASP A 165 18.38 10.27 -11.39
CA ASP A 165 19.48 10.64 -10.49
C ASP A 165 19.68 9.61 -9.37
N LEU A 166 18.65 8.82 -9.06
CA LEU A 166 18.74 7.73 -8.08
C LEU A 166 19.65 6.58 -8.54
N LEU A 167 19.88 6.44 -9.86
CA LEU A 167 20.81 5.44 -10.41
C LEU A 167 22.27 5.70 -10.03
N ARG A 168 22.60 6.92 -9.57
CA ARG A 168 23.96 7.31 -9.18
C ARG A 168 24.36 6.75 -7.82
N TYR A 169 23.38 6.44 -6.97
CA TYR A 169 23.61 5.89 -5.64
C TYR A 169 23.54 4.36 -5.75
N GLY A 170 24.71 3.72 -5.80
CA GLY A 170 24.84 2.29 -6.09
C GLY A 170 23.82 1.42 -5.36
N ARG A 171 23.15 0.52 -6.11
CA ARG A 171 22.01 -0.34 -5.70
C ARG A 171 21.44 0.00 -4.31
N PRO A 172 20.40 0.87 -4.23
CA PRO A 172 19.75 1.18 -2.96
C PRO A 172 19.45 -0.12 -2.23
N ASP A 173 19.80 -0.13 -0.94
CA ASP A 173 20.02 -1.33 -0.18
C ASP A 173 18.85 -2.33 -0.27
N VAL A 174 19.12 -3.46 -0.91
CA VAL A 174 18.09 -4.43 -1.35
C VAL A 174 17.53 -5.25 -0.18
N ASP A 175 18.23 -5.26 0.95
CA ASP A 175 17.89 -6.02 2.16
C ASP A 175 17.70 -5.15 3.42
N GLY A 176 17.90 -3.84 3.32
CA GLY A 176 17.76 -2.89 4.43
C GLY A 176 18.89 -2.91 5.47
N SER A 177 19.98 -3.65 5.24
CA SER A 177 21.13 -3.79 6.14
C SER A 177 21.83 -2.49 6.56
N ARG A 178 21.64 -1.39 5.82
CA ARG A 178 22.21 -0.05 6.05
C ARG A 178 21.22 0.96 6.61
N THR A 179 19.97 0.57 6.83
CA THR A 179 18.95 1.43 7.48
C THR A 179 18.97 1.16 8.98
N SER A 180 19.07 2.20 9.81
CA SER A 180 19.15 2.00 11.27
C SER A 180 17.87 1.36 11.81
N ARG A 181 17.97 0.62 12.92
CA ARG A 181 16.83 -0.08 13.51
C ARG A 181 15.70 0.88 13.91
N ASP A 182 16.05 2.07 14.38
CA ASP A 182 15.11 3.13 14.76
C ASP A 182 14.42 3.74 13.52
N GLN A 183 15.15 3.86 12.41
CA GLN A 183 14.61 4.31 11.13
C GLN A 183 13.71 3.26 10.47
N MET A 184 14.05 1.97 10.53
CA MET A 184 13.12 0.90 10.13
C MET A 184 11.84 0.94 10.96
N GLU A 185 11.95 1.25 12.25
CA GLU A 185 10.78 1.35 13.13
C GLU A 185 9.90 2.55 12.75
N GLU A 186 10.49 3.70 12.37
CA GLU A 186 9.77 4.88 11.88
C GLU A 186 9.15 4.64 10.48
N ILE A 187 9.89 4.05 9.54
CA ILE A 187 9.40 3.65 8.21
C ILE A 187 8.27 2.63 8.32
N SER A 188 8.37 1.66 9.23
CA SER A 188 7.32 0.66 9.48
C SER A 188 6.05 1.25 10.13
N ARG A 189 6.14 2.47 10.68
CA ARG A 189 5.02 3.22 11.25
C ARG A 189 4.35 4.14 10.23
N MET A 190 5.03 4.50 9.15
CA MET A 190 4.50 5.32 8.05
C MET A 190 3.62 4.50 7.11
N GLN A 191 2.57 5.10 6.55
CA GLN A 191 1.78 4.49 5.48
C GLN A 191 2.41 4.77 4.10
N ASP A 192 2.25 3.86 3.13
CA ASP A 192 2.86 3.91 1.79
C ASP A 192 2.66 5.26 1.07
N TRP A 193 1.52 5.92 1.26
CA TRP A 193 1.28 7.25 0.68
C TRP A 193 2.08 8.37 1.35
N GLN A 194 2.34 8.29 2.67
CA GLN A 194 3.22 9.24 3.38
C GLN A 194 4.67 9.05 2.93
N LEU A 195 5.02 7.80 2.60
CA LEU A 195 6.31 7.43 2.04
C LEU A 195 6.55 8.04 0.64
N MET A 196 5.49 8.22 -0.16
CA MET A 196 5.58 8.76 -1.53
C MET A 196 5.32 10.28 -1.59
N ASP A 197 4.35 10.80 -0.83
CA ASP A 197 4.01 12.23 -0.80
C ASP A 197 5.19 13.10 -0.33
N SER A 198 5.98 12.57 0.61
CA SER A 198 7.23 13.18 1.09
C SER A 198 8.26 13.48 -0.02
N ILE A 199 8.27 12.72 -1.10
CA ILE A 199 9.22 12.89 -2.21
C ILE A 199 8.73 13.91 -3.24
N PHE A 200 7.41 14.02 -3.40
CA PHE A 200 6.81 14.89 -4.42
C PHE A 200 6.33 16.24 -3.85
N GLN A 201 6.03 16.31 -2.55
CA GLN A 201 5.45 17.47 -1.87
C GLN A 201 5.92 17.57 -0.40
N PRO A 202 7.22 17.84 -0.14
CA PRO A 202 7.70 17.92 1.24
C PRO A 202 7.08 19.11 1.99
N HIS A 203 6.33 18.83 3.06
CA HIS A 203 5.85 19.86 3.98
C HIS A 203 6.95 20.19 5.01
N ARG A 204 7.22 21.48 5.20
CA ARG A 204 8.24 21.95 6.15
C ARG A 204 7.95 21.42 7.57
N GLY A 205 8.76 20.49 8.06
CA GLY A 205 8.93 20.31 9.50
C GLY A 205 9.10 18.90 10.06
N ALA A 206 8.95 17.81 9.30
CA ALA A 206 9.19 16.48 9.85
C ALA A 206 9.72 15.51 8.77
N VAL A 207 10.92 14.99 9.03
CA VAL A 207 11.51 13.72 8.57
C VAL A 207 10.92 13.04 7.32
N ASP A 208 10.99 13.67 6.14
CA ASP A 208 10.28 13.17 4.96
C ASP A 208 11.06 13.40 3.64
N TYR A 209 12.28 12.86 3.52
CA TYR A 209 13.08 13.00 2.29
C TYR A 209 13.87 11.74 1.94
N ILE A 210 14.15 11.53 0.64
CA ILE A 210 15.35 10.78 0.23
C ILE A 210 16.54 11.65 0.62
N ARG A 211 17.40 11.17 1.52
CA ARG A 211 18.57 11.92 1.99
C ARG A 211 19.83 11.38 1.36
N VAL A 212 20.64 12.29 0.82
CA VAL A 212 21.98 11.99 0.31
C VAL A 212 23.00 12.51 1.31
N GLY A 213 24.02 11.70 1.57
CA GLY A 213 25.11 12.06 2.48
C GLY A 213 26.01 13.18 1.95
N PRO A 214 26.91 13.70 2.79
CA PRO A 214 27.78 14.84 2.44
C PRO A 214 28.70 14.59 1.25
N ASP A 215 29.02 13.32 0.98
CA ASP A 215 29.84 12.88 -0.16
C ASP A 215 29.08 12.96 -1.49
N GLY A 216 27.74 13.02 -1.46
CA GLY A 216 26.92 13.00 -2.67
C GLY A 216 26.89 11.63 -3.36
N GLU A 217 27.45 10.59 -2.74
CA GLU A 217 27.67 9.27 -3.35
C GLU A 217 26.75 8.19 -2.77
N ASN A 218 26.23 8.39 -1.55
CA ASN A 218 25.41 7.41 -0.85
C ASN A 218 24.06 7.97 -0.38
N LEU A 219 23.03 7.13 -0.41
CA LEU A 219 21.75 7.43 0.25
C LEU A 219 21.86 7.14 1.76
N GLU A 220 21.64 8.16 2.58
CA GLU A 220 21.53 8.03 4.03
C GLU A 220 20.10 7.67 4.47
N ASN A 221 19.10 7.98 3.64
CA ASN A 221 17.69 7.66 3.91
C ASN A 221 16.89 7.55 2.60
N GLY A 222 15.82 6.76 2.61
CA GLY A 222 14.91 6.61 1.47
C GLY A 222 15.25 5.51 0.49
N ASN A 223 16.10 4.54 0.86
CA ASN A 223 16.48 3.40 0.00
C ASN A 223 15.27 2.63 -0.57
N HIS A 224 14.27 2.34 0.26
CA HIS A 224 13.06 1.65 -0.19
C HIS A 224 12.24 2.48 -1.18
N ARG A 225 12.20 3.81 -1.01
CA ARG A 225 11.53 4.74 -1.93
C ARG A 225 12.27 4.86 -3.25
N ALA A 226 13.60 4.96 -3.18
CA ALA A 226 14.46 5.02 -4.35
C ALA A 226 14.31 3.75 -5.19
N ARG A 227 14.25 2.57 -4.56
CA ARG A 227 14.00 1.30 -5.26
C ARG A 227 12.64 1.27 -5.94
N GLU A 228 11.58 1.71 -5.28
CA GLU A 228 10.24 1.72 -5.86
C GLU A 228 10.15 2.66 -7.08
N LEU A 229 10.69 3.88 -6.95
CA LEU A 229 10.75 4.83 -8.07
C LEU A 229 11.56 4.29 -9.25
N LEU A 230 12.70 3.66 -8.98
CA LEU A 230 13.53 3.05 -10.02
C LEU A 230 12.85 1.87 -10.72
N ASN A 231 12.04 1.08 -9.99
CA ASN A 231 11.27 -0.02 -10.58
C ASN A 231 10.14 0.50 -11.48
N ARG A 232 9.42 1.54 -11.04
CA ARG A 232 8.35 2.18 -11.81
C ARG A 232 8.87 2.84 -13.07
N ALA A 233 9.91 3.67 -12.96
CA ALA A 233 10.56 4.29 -14.11
C ALA A 233 11.21 3.30 -15.09
N ALA A 234 11.50 2.07 -14.66
CA ALA A 234 12.02 1.01 -15.51
C ALA A 234 10.91 0.23 -16.24
N ASP A 235 9.66 0.30 -15.77
CA ASP A 235 8.54 -0.41 -16.37
C ASP A 235 8.02 0.38 -17.59
N PRO A 236 8.18 -0.13 -18.82
CA PRO A 236 7.70 0.55 -20.02
C PRO A 236 6.16 0.62 -20.13
N HIS A 237 5.42 0.05 -19.17
CA HIS A 237 3.97 0.11 -19.08
C HIS A 237 3.47 1.01 -17.92
N ASP A 238 4.39 1.65 -17.20
CA ASP A 238 4.03 2.65 -16.19
C ASP A 238 3.93 4.03 -16.88
N ASP A 239 2.69 4.46 -17.13
CA ASP A 239 2.39 5.72 -17.81
C ASP A 239 2.53 6.95 -16.88
N ASP A 240 2.66 6.73 -15.57
CA ASP A 240 2.70 7.79 -14.56
C ASP A 240 4.14 8.18 -14.18
N TRP A 241 5.10 7.27 -14.34
CA TRP A 241 6.47 7.46 -13.84
C TRP A 241 7.51 6.99 -14.86
N ASP A 242 8.36 7.92 -15.28
CA ASP A 242 9.54 7.63 -16.09
C ASP A 242 10.82 8.11 -15.39
N TYR A 243 11.97 7.80 -15.98
CA TYR A 243 13.25 8.23 -15.42
C TYR A 243 13.41 9.75 -15.33
N ASP A 244 12.67 10.52 -16.12
CA ASP A 244 12.77 11.97 -16.17
C ASP A 244 11.75 12.66 -15.22
N THR A 245 10.98 11.85 -14.49
CA THR A 245 9.98 12.34 -13.54
C THR A 245 10.65 13.11 -12.39
N PRO A 246 10.25 14.37 -12.13
CA PRO A 246 10.86 15.22 -11.11
C PRO A 246 10.57 14.74 -9.68
N ILE A 247 11.60 14.73 -8.83
CA ILE A 247 11.54 14.36 -7.41
C ILE A 247 12.31 15.38 -6.55
N TYR A 248 12.05 15.37 -5.24
CA TYR A 248 12.85 16.10 -4.26
C TYR A 248 13.78 15.16 -3.49
N ILE A 249 15.04 15.56 -3.33
CA ILE A 249 16.06 14.90 -2.52
C ILE A 249 16.64 15.93 -1.52
N ASP A 250 16.68 15.57 -0.24
CA ASP A 250 17.38 16.34 0.80
C ASP A 250 18.88 16.07 0.70
N ARG A 251 19.65 17.08 0.30
CA ARG A 251 21.11 17.00 0.27
C ARG A 251 21.63 17.62 1.56
N PHE A 252 22.06 16.79 2.49
CA PHE A 252 22.56 17.28 3.77
C PHE A 252 23.96 17.89 3.57
N THR A 253 24.03 19.22 3.53
CA THR A 253 25.30 19.95 3.67
C THR A 253 25.55 20.17 5.15
N GLY A 254 26.40 19.35 5.76
CA GLY A 254 26.66 19.42 7.20
C GLY A 254 27.08 20.80 7.68
N CYS A 255 26.63 21.16 8.89
CA CYS A 255 27.29 22.08 9.79
C CYS A 255 27.71 21.29 11.04
#